data_AF-A0A1B6MSA5-F1
#
_entry.id   AF-A0A1B6MSA5-F1
#
_cell.length_a   1.000
_cell.length_b   1.000
_cell.length_c   1.000
_cell.angle_alpha   90.00
_cell.angle_beta   90.00
_cell.angle_gamma   90.00
#
_symmetry.space_group_name_H-M   'P 1'
#
loop_
_entity.id
_entity.type
_entity.pdbx_description
1 polymer ?
#
loop_
_entity_poly.entity_id
_entity_poly.type
_entity_poly.pdbx_seq_one_letter_code
_entity_poly.pdbx_strand_id
1 'polypeptide(L)'
;MYGSLPNADQLRVFQSTSRGQRKVVVATNIAETSVTIPGIVYVVDCGFVKMKWYNVSTSNDSLVLVPVSKASAEQRAGRAGRVRPGKVYRLYCEKDHATLPDSTPPEMQRVELSGAVLQLQALGIDNVLRFAFPSPPPARYLASALELLHGLGAVDNSGALTSPLGLHMAEFPLPPLHSKALLVSGEFGCSEEMASILSLLQVQSVFSRPGGGAAAIKARVERRKFEVEEGDLLTMLNVYTAYKSSVEQQDSSSRAWCHKHFVNHKAMKRVSEIRTQMLRLLERLEVPVVSANGDSTKVRRCVTAGFFPNAAYLHHSGVYRTLRGDVELHVHPTSVLYTLEQPQWVLFCEILQTDRTYMRELTVIQPEWLEELAPHFYQKSFE
;
A
#
# COMPACT_ATOMS: atom_id res chain seq x y z
N MET A 1 17.54 -4.48 -9.99
CA MET A 1 16.26 -4.16 -10.64
C MET A 1 15.12 -4.56 -9.71
N TYR A 2 14.35 -3.59 -9.25
CA TYR A 2 13.17 -3.78 -8.41
C TYR A 2 12.16 -2.66 -8.72
N GLY A 3 10.91 -2.82 -8.28
CA GLY A 3 9.78 -1.98 -8.72
C GLY A 3 9.99 -0.48 -8.52
N SER A 4 10.54 -0.07 -7.37
CA SER A 4 10.74 1.34 -6.99
C SER A 4 12.05 1.95 -7.47
N LEU A 5 12.88 1.23 -8.23
CA LEU A 5 14.13 1.76 -8.76
C LEU A 5 13.87 2.87 -9.79
N PRO A 6 14.61 4.00 -9.80
CA PRO A 6 14.44 5.03 -10.82
C PRO A 6 14.58 4.48 -12.24
N ASN A 7 13.75 4.97 -13.18
CA ASN A 7 13.74 4.46 -14.56
C ASN A 7 15.13 4.50 -15.25
N ALA A 8 15.93 5.55 -15.00
CA ALA A 8 17.29 5.63 -15.53
C ALA A 8 18.15 4.45 -15.05
N ASP A 9 18.06 4.08 -13.77
CA ASP A 9 18.77 2.92 -13.21
C ASP A 9 18.17 1.59 -13.64
N GLN A 10 16.85 1.51 -13.83
CA GLN A 10 16.22 0.34 -14.42
C GLN A 10 16.74 0.09 -15.84
N LEU A 11 16.95 1.14 -16.65
CA LEU A 11 17.46 1.01 -18.01
C LEU A 11 18.92 0.58 -18.09
N ARG A 12 19.71 0.78 -17.03
CA ARG A 12 21.12 0.35 -16.97
C ARG A 12 21.29 -1.15 -17.15
N VAL A 13 20.29 -1.96 -16.80
CA VAL A 13 20.37 -3.43 -16.97
C VAL A 13 20.46 -3.83 -18.44
N PHE A 14 19.99 -2.99 -19.37
CA PHE A 14 20.02 -3.25 -20.81
C PHE A 14 21.31 -2.77 -21.48
N GLN A 15 22.16 -2.01 -20.78
CA GLN A 15 23.43 -1.55 -21.32
C GLN A 15 24.36 -2.74 -21.61
N SER A 16 25.11 -2.63 -22.71
CA SER A 16 26.15 -3.59 -23.07
C SER A 16 27.32 -3.50 -22.10
N THR A 17 28.03 -4.60 -21.94
CA THR A 17 29.19 -4.69 -21.05
C THR A 17 30.47 -4.46 -21.87
N SER A 18 31.43 -3.73 -21.29
CA SER A 18 32.73 -3.52 -21.93
C SER A 18 33.51 -4.85 -22.05
N ARG A 19 34.47 -4.90 -22.97
CA ARG A 19 35.26 -6.11 -23.24
C ARG A 19 36.02 -6.52 -21.97
N GLY A 20 35.91 -7.79 -21.59
CA GLY A 20 36.57 -8.36 -20.41
C GLY A 20 35.81 -8.21 -19.09
N GLN A 21 34.67 -7.51 -19.06
CA GLN A 21 33.83 -7.38 -17.87
C GLN A 21 32.60 -8.30 -17.92
N ARG A 22 32.08 -8.66 -16.74
CA ARG A 22 30.83 -9.42 -16.59
C ARG A 22 29.78 -8.54 -15.93
N LYS A 23 28.61 -8.42 -16.57
CA LYS A 23 27.43 -7.79 -15.97
C LYS A 23 26.74 -8.75 -15.02
N VAL A 24 26.49 -8.30 -13.80
CA VAL A 24 25.70 -9.01 -12.79
C VAL A 24 24.45 -8.20 -12.54
N VAL A 25 23.28 -8.80 -12.74
CA VAL A 25 21.99 -8.17 -12.48
C VAL A 25 21.38 -8.80 -11.24
N VAL A 26 21.21 -8.02 -10.19
CA VAL A 26 20.44 -8.41 -9.00
C VAL A 26 19.00 -7.95 -9.21
N ALA A 27 18.03 -8.86 -9.27
CA ALA A 27 16.64 -8.54 -9.58
C ALA A 27 15.63 -9.28 -8.69
N THR A 28 14.44 -8.69 -8.54
CA THR A 28 13.26 -9.40 -8.01
C THR A 28 12.63 -10.29 -9.09
N ASN A 29 11.48 -10.88 -8.79
CA ASN A 29 10.65 -11.64 -9.74
C ASN A 29 10.21 -10.84 -10.99
N ILE A 30 10.51 -9.54 -11.11
CA ILE A 30 10.34 -8.78 -12.36
C ILE A 30 11.14 -9.42 -13.52
N ALA A 31 12.31 -9.98 -13.23
CA ALA A 31 13.12 -10.68 -14.23
C ALA A 31 12.57 -12.07 -14.59
N GLU A 32 11.66 -12.62 -13.79
CA GLU A 32 11.09 -13.97 -13.96
C GLU A 32 10.07 -14.05 -15.08
N THR A 33 9.24 -13.00 -15.27
CA THR A 33 8.17 -12.98 -16.27
C THR A 33 8.26 -11.74 -17.16
N SER A 34 8.26 -10.54 -16.58
CA SER A 34 7.96 -9.27 -17.25
C SER A 34 9.05 -8.71 -18.16
N VAL A 35 10.32 -9.08 -17.98
CA VAL A 35 11.44 -8.46 -18.71
C VAL A 35 12.43 -9.50 -19.24
N THR A 36 12.92 -9.28 -20.47
CA THR A 36 14.01 -10.06 -21.06
C THR A 36 15.29 -9.22 -21.05
N ILE A 37 16.30 -9.66 -20.31
CA ILE A 37 17.61 -9.01 -20.30
C ILE A 37 18.53 -9.78 -21.26
N PRO A 38 19.11 -9.12 -22.28
CA PRO A 38 19.97 -9.79 -23.24
C PRO A 38 21.30 -10.22 -22.59
N GLY A 39 21.81 -11.38 -23.02
CA GLY A 39 23.12 -11.90 -22.62
C GLY A 39 23.17 -12.62 -21.27
N ILE A 40 22.02 -12.87 -20.63
CA ILE A 40 21.95 -13.69 -19.42
C ILE A 40 22.19 -15.16 -19.79
N VAL A 41 23.23 -15.74 -19.19
CA VAL A 41 23.59 -17.17 -19.30
C VAL A 41 23.84 -17.83 -17.97
N TYR A 42 23.84 -17.05 -16.89
CA TYR A 42 23.99 -17.52 -15.52
C TYR A 42 22.84 -16.97 -14.71
N VAL A 43 22.11 -17.86 -14.04
CA VAL A 43 21.06 -17.48 -13.07
C VAL A 43 21.47 -18.03 -11.72
N VAL A 44 21.41 -17.18 -10.69
CA VAL A 44 21.54 -17.59 -9.29
C VAL A 44 20.17 -17.44 -8.66
N ASP A 45 19.58 -18.54 -8.21
CA ASP A 45 18.23 -18.57 -7.65
C ASP A 45 18.28 -18.87 -6.15
N CYS A 46 17.82 -17.91 -5.35
CA CYS A 46 17.72 -18.08 -3.90
C CYS A 46 16.51 -18.90 -3.46
N GLY A 47 15.55 -19.18 -4.34
CA GLY A 47 14.38 -20.01 -4.03
C GLY A 47 13.27 -19.29 -3.26
N PHE A 48 13.33 -17.96 -3.12
CA PHE A 48 12.31 -17.18 -2.42
C PHE A 48 11.66 -16.11 -3.31
N VAL A 49 10.46 -15.68 -2.90
CA VAL A 49 9.73 -14.55 -3.47
C VAL A 49 8.95 -13.84 -2.36
N LYS A 50 8.84 -12.51 -2.47
CA LYS A 50 7.90 -11.74 -1.65
C LYS A 50 6.56 -11.66 -2.35
N MET A 51 5.49 -12.04 -1.68
CA MET A 51 4.14 -12.01 -2.23
C MET A 51 3.12 -11.51 -1.22
N LYS A 52 2.04 -10.91 -1.71
CA LYS A 52 0.91 -10.51 -0.86
C LYS A 52 0.19 -11.75 -0.33
N TRP A 53 -0.10 -11.73 0.95
CA TRP A 53 -0.87 -12.75 1.63
C TRP A 53 -1.84 -12.13 2.62
N TYR A 54 -3.11 -12.49 2.48
CA TYR A 54 -4.17 -12.04 3.35
C TYR A 54 -4.15 -12.78 4.68
N ASN A 55 -4.16 -12.02 5.77
CA ASN A 55 -4.33 -12.54 7.12
C ASN A 55 -5.69 -12.12 7.66
N VAL A 56 -6.55 -13.10 7.93
CA VAL A 56 -7.92 -12.89 8.41
C VAL A 56 -7.91 -12.25 9.80
N SER A 57 -6.98 -12.65 10.67
CA SER A 57 -6.90 -12.17 12.06
C SER A 57 -6.63 -10.67 12.13
N THR A 58 -5.76 -10.16 11.24
CA THR A 58 -5.49 -8.72 11.11
C THR A 58 -6.42 -8.06 10.08
N SER A 59 -7.23 -8.83 9.36
CA SER A 59 -8.08 -8.40 8.24
C SER A 59 -7.35 -7.56 7.19
N ASN A 60 -6.04 -7.80 6.99
CA ASN A 60 -5.20 -7.00 6.10
C ASN A 60 -4.29 -7.89 5.25
N ASP A 61 -3.97 -7.38 4.05
CA ASP A 61 -2.90 -7.93 3.23
C ASP A 61 -1.54 -7.58 3.85
N SER A 62 -0.65 -8.57 3.88
CA SER A 62 0.75 -8.37 4.28
C SER A 62 1.69 -8.92 3.20
N LEU A 63 2.85 -8.28 3.03
CA LEU A 63 3.87 -8.77 2.11
C LEU A 63 4.78 -9.77 2.83
N VAL A 64 4.60 -11.06 2.56
CA VAL A 64 5.34 -12.16 3.22
C VAL A 64 6.42 -12.73 2.29
N LEU A 65 7.51 -13.21 2.88
CA LEU A 65 8.56 -13.96 2.18
C LEU A 65 8.20 -15.45 2.19
N VAL A 66 8.09 -16.06 1.01
CA VAL A 66 7.79 -17.49 0.89
C VAL A 66 8.73 -18.19 -0.10
N PRO A 67 8.87 -19.53 -0.01
CA PRO A 67 9.52 -20.31 -1.05
C PRO A 67 8.80 -20.18 -2.40
N VAL A 68 9.56 -20.28 -3.49
CA VAL A 68 9.00 -20.31 -4.85
C VAL A 68 8.34 -21.65 -5.17
N SER A 69 7.48 -21.67 -6.17
CA SER A 69 7.00 -22.93 -6.77
C SER A 69 8.03 -23.52 -7.74
N LYS A 70 7.89 -24.82 -8.05
CA LYS A 70 8.70 -25.49 -9.09
C LYS A 70 8.55 -24.79 -10.43
N ALA A 71 7.33 -24.44 -10.82
CA ALA A 71 7.06 -23.68 -12.04
C ALA A 71 7.80 -22.33 -12.06
N SER A 72 7.83 -21.59 -10.93
CA SER A 72 8.57 -20.34 -10.81
C SER A 72 10.09 -20.57 -10.91
N ALA A 73 10.62 -21.59 -10.23
CA ALA A 73 12.03 -21.97 -10.31
C ALA A 73 12.46 -22.39 -11.72
N GLU A 74 11.58 -23.04 -12.49
CA GLU A 74 11.78 -23.40 -13.90
C GLU A 74 11.75 -22.17 -14.81
N GLN A 75 10.81 -21.23 -14.59
CA GLN A 75 10.79 -19.95 -15.32
C GLN A 75 12.08 -19.16 -15.10
N ARG A 76 12.59 -19.11 -13.86
CA ARG A 76 13.89 -18.50 -13.53
C ARG A 76 15.03 -19.21 -14.24
N ALA A 77 15.06 -20.54 -14.22
CA ALA A 77 16.06 -21.34 -14.92
C ALA A 77 16.05 -21.08 -16.43
N GLY A 78 14.86 -20.99 -17.03
CA GLY A 78 14.66 -20.69 -18.45
C GLY A 78 15.24 -19.34 -18.89
N ARG A 79 15.47 -18.39 -17.96
CA ARG A 79 16.13 -17.11 -18.28
C ARG A 79 17.60 -17.27 -18.68
N ALA A 80 18.29 -18.31 -18.21
CA ALA A 80 19.68 -18.58 -18.58
C ALA A 80 19.83 -19.17 -20.00
N GLY A 81 18.77 -19.78 -20.53
CA GLY A 81 18.82 -20.56 -21.77
C GLY A 81 18.31 -19.85 -23.02
N ARG A 82 18.00 -18.54 -22.97
CA ARG A 82 17.29 -17.85 -24.05
C ARG A 82 18.09 -17.57 -25.31
N VAL A 83 19.39 -17.33 -25.17
CA VAL A 83 20.28 -16.94 -26.29
C VAL A 83 21.24 -18.05 -26.65
N ARG A 84 21.73 -18.79 -25.64
CA ARG A 84 22.70 -19.88 -25.78
C ARG A 84 22.63 -20.76 -24.52
N PRO A 85 23.27 -21.94 -24.50
CA PRO A 85 23.33 -22.78 -23.31
C PRO A 85 23.84 -21.99 -22.09
N GLY A 86 23.09 -22.08 -21.00
CA GLY A 86 23.35 -21.38 -19.74
C GLY A 86 23.46 -22.34 -18.56
N LYS A 87 23.80 -21.80 -17.39
CA LYS A 87 23.84 -22.54 -16.12
C LYS A 87 22.96 -21.85 -15.08
N VAL A 88 22.36 -22.66 -14.23
CA VAL A 88 21.50 -22.22 -13.13
C VAL A 88 22.07 -22.75 -11.84
N TYR A 89 22.29 -21.86 -10.88
CA TYR A 89 22.80 -22.17 -9.56
C TYR A 89 21.67 -21.93 -8.55
N ARG A 90 21.06 -23.02 -8.06
CA ARG A 90 20.04 -22.97 -7.02
C ARG A 90 20.73 -23.03 -5.67
N LEU A 91 20.39 -22.11 -4.77
CA LEU A 91 20.99 -22.02 -3.43
C LEU A 91 20.27 -22.90 -2.40
N TYR A 92 19.61 -23.98 -2.86
CA TYR A 92 18.85 -24.93 -2.07
C TYR A 92 19.08 -26.35 -2.61
N CYS A 93 18.91 -27.36 -1.76
CA CYS A 93 19.21 -28.74 -2.14
C CYS A 93 18.12 -29.32 -3.05
N GLU A 94 18.46 -30.37 -3.79
CA GLU A 94 17.51 -31.09 -4.65
C GLU A 94 16.34 -31.68 -3.86
N LYS A 95 16.62 -32.14 -2.63
CA LYS A 95 15.59 -32.60 -1.68
C LYS A 95 14.57 -31.50 -1.38
N ASP A 96 15.02 -30.27 -1.10
CA ASP A 96 14.14 -29.14 -0.82
C ASP A 96 13.35 -28.74 -2.06
N HIS A 97 13.99 -28.74 -3.24
CA HIS A 97 13.32 -28.49 -4.51
C HIS A 97 12.17 -29.47 -4.76
N ALA A 98 12.34 -30.75 -4.41
CA ALA A 98 11.29 -31.76 -4.56
C ALA A 98 10.07 -31.47 -3.67
N THR A 99 10.28 -30.84 -2.50
CA THR A 99 9.21 -30.45 -1.56
C THR A 99 8.48 -29.15 -1.93
N LEU A 100 9.00 -28.36 -2.88
CA LEU A 100 8.35 -27.13 -3.31
C LEU A 100 6.98 -27.42 -3.96
N PRO A 101 5.99 -26.51 -3.81
CA PRO A 101 4.71 -26.65 -4.49
C PRO A 101 4.92 -26.58 -6.01
N ASP A 102 4.13 -27.34 -6.77
CA ASP A 102 4.28 -27.39 -8.22
C ASP A 102 3.97 -26.03 -8.88
N SER A 103 2.95 -25.33 -8.39
CA SER A 103 2.52 -24.02 -8.87
C SER A 103 2.30 -23.04 -7.72
N THR A 104 2.39 -21.74 -8.04
CA THR A 104 2.10 -20.67 -7.09
C THR A 104 0.57 -20.55 -6.93
N PRO A 105 0.04 -20.47 -5.69
CA PRO A 105 -1.39 -20.30 -5.50
C PRO A 105 -1.95 -19.06 -6.23
N PRO A 106 -3.11 -19.18 -6.91
CA PRO A 106 -3.75 -18.07 -7.61
C PRO A 106 -4.00 -16.88 -6.70
N GLU A 107 -3.90 -15.66 -7.22
CA GLU A 107 -4.03 -14.43 -6.43
C GLU A 107 -5.33 -14.35 -5.62
N MET A 108 -6.45 -14.72 -6.23
CA MET A 108 -7.77 -14.72 -5.58
C MET A 108 -7.84 -15.58 -4.30
N GLN A 109 -6.97 -16.59 -4.14
CA GLN A 109 -6.94 -17.44 -2.96
C GLN A 109 -6.07 -16.89 -1.82
N ARG A 110 -5.44 -15.72 -2.00
CA ARG A 110 -4.38 -15.23 -1.12
C ARG A 110 -4.38 -13.72 -0.91
N VAL A 111 -5.33 -12.97 -1.46
CA VAL A 111 -5.48 -11.51 -1.24
C VAL A 111 -6.83 -11.20 -0.62
N GLU A 112 -6.93 -10.01 -0.04
CA GLU A 112 -8.19 -9.40 0.41
C GLU A 112 -9.14 -9.21 -0.79
N LEU A 113 -10.43 -9.52 -0.61
CA LEU A 113 -11.40 -9.63 -1.71
C LEU A 113 -12.49 -8.55 -1.72
N SER A 114 -12.56 -7.65 -0.73
CA SER A 114 -13.62 -6.64 -0.60
C SER A 114 -13.80 -5.81 -1.86
N GLY A 115 -12.71 -5.39 -2.51
CA GLY A 115 -12.77 -4.67 -3.78
C GLY A 115 -13.40 -5.50 -4.90
N ALA A 116 -13.04 -6.78 -5.02
CA ALA A 116 -13.61 -7.66 -6.04
C ALA A 116 -15.08 -7.99 -5.74
N VAL A 117 -15.42 -8.26 -4.47
CA VAL A 117 -16.79 -8.53 -4.01
C VAL A 117 -17.70 -7.32 -4.29
N LEU A 118 -17.25 -6.11 -3.98
CA LEU A 118 -17.98 -4.86 -4.26
C LEU A 118 -18.30 -4.71 -5.75
N GLN A 119 -17.33 -4.99 -6.63
CA GLN A 119 -17.52 -4.94 -8.08
C GLN A 119 -18.49 -6.03 -8.58
N LEU A 120 -18.40 -7.25 -8.05
CA LEU A 120 -19.34 -8.32 -8.41
C LEU A 120 -20.78 -7.95 -8.03
N GLN A 121 -20.99 -7.35 -6.85
CA GLN A 121 -22.31 -6.88 -6.43
C GLN A 121 -22.81 -5.72 -7.29
N ALA A 122 -21.94 -4.77 -7.66
CA ALA A 122 -22.31 -3.70 -8.59
C ALA A 122 -22.69 -4.21 -9.99
N LEU A 123 -22.19 -5.38 -10.40
CA LEU A 123 -22.59 -6.07 -11.63
C LEU A 123 -23.94 -6.82 -11.50
N GLY A 124 -24.57 -6.82 -10.32
CA GLY A 124 -25.83 -7.51 -10.06
C GLY A 124 -25.69 -8.97 -9.64
N ILE A 125 -24.51 -9.38 -9.16
CA ILE A 125 -24.31 -10.73 -8.59
C ILE A 125 -24.59 -10.67 -7.08
N ASP A 126 -25.82 -11.01 -6.70
CA ASP A 126 -26.26 -10.96 -5.31
C ASP A 126 -25.53 -11.99 -4.43
N ASN A 127 -25.45 -13.25 -4.92
CA ASN A 127 -24.85 -14.33 -4.16
C ASN A 127 -23.42 -14.63 -4.62
N VAL A 128 -22.49 -13.86 -4.08
CA VAL A 128 -21.05 -14.01 -4.37
C VAL A 128 -20.51 -15.37 -3.95
N LEU A 129 -21.07 -16.01 -2.92
CA LEU A 129 -20.65 -17.35 -2.48
C LEU A 129 -20.95 -18.45 -3.51
N ARG A 130 -21.95 -18.24 -4.38
CA ARG A 130 -22.31 -19.18 -5.46
C ARG A 130 -21.72 -18.80 -6.81
N PHE A 131 -20.94 -17.71 -6.88
CA PHE A 131 -20.32 -17.29 -8.11
C PHE A 131 -19.26 -18.32 -8.57
N ALA A 132 -19.26 -18.62 -9.86
CA ALA A 132 -18.38 -19.61 -10.46
C ALA A 132 -16.96 -19.04 -10.67
N PHE A 133 -16.21 -18.92 -9.59
CA PHE A 133 -14.82 -18.46 -9.63
C PHE A 133 -13.91 -19.44 -10.39
N PRO A 134 -13.00 -18.95 -11.26
CA PRO A 134 -11.99 -19.80 -11.90
C PRO A 134 -11.07 -20.53 -10.92
N SER A 135 -10.82 -19.91 -9.75
CA SER A 135 -10.06 -20.50 -8.66
C SER A 135 -10.72 -20.08 -7.35
N PRO A 136 -11.69 -20.85 -6.83
CA PRO A 136 -12.52 -20.42 -5.71
C PRO A 136 -11.68 -19.98 -4.50
N PRO A 137 -11.93 -18.76 -3.97
CA PRO A 137 -11.28 -18.30 -2.76
C PRO A 137 -11.78 -19.07 -1.53
N PRO A 138 -10.99 -19.12 -0.45
CA PRO A 138 -11.48 -19.65 0.83
C PRO A 138 -12.73 -18.90 1.30
N ALA A 139 -13.76 -19.64 1.74
CA ALA A 139 -15.03 -19.04 2.19
C ALA A 139 -14.85 -17.99 3.30
N ARG A 140 -13.88 -18.20 4.19
CA ARG A 140 -13.50 -17.24 5.24
C ARG A 140 -13.03 -15.88 4.70
N TYR A 141 -12.41 -15.84 3.51
CA TYR A 141 -11.95 -14.57 2.92
C TYR A 141 -13.13 -13.81 2.30
N LEU A 142 -14.07 -14.53 1.68
CA LEU A 142 -15.32 -13.94 1.20
C LEU A 142 -16.19 -13.40 2.35
N ALA A 143 -16.30 -14.17 3.44
CA ALA A 143 -17.02 -13.74 4.64
C ALA A 143 -16.39 -12.46 5.23
N SER A 144 -15.07 -12.44 5.42
CA SER A 144 -14.38 -11.27 5.94
C SER A 144 -14.48 -10.04 5.02
N ALA A 145 -14.52 -10.24 3.70
CA ALA A 145 -14.73 -9.18 2.73
C ALA A 145 -16.16 -8.59 2.84
N LEU A 146 -17.18 -9.43 2.97
CA LEU A 146 -18.57 -8.99 3.18
C LEU A 146 -18.74 -8.28 4.51
N GLU A 147 -18.13 -8.78 5.59
CA GLU A 147 -18.11 -8.10 6.90
C GLU A 147 -17.49 -6.71 6.81
N LEU A 148 -16.38 -6.56 6.08
CA LEU A 148 -15.73 -5.27 5.88
C LEU A 148 -16.63 -4.31 5.09
N LEU A 149 -17.21 -4.77 3.98
CA LEU A 149 -18.12 -3.95 3.16
C LEU A 149 -19.36 -3.52 3.93
N HIS A 150 -19.92 -4.42 4.74
CA HIS A 150 -21.02 -4.12 5.64
C HIS A 150 -20.61 -3.08 6.69
N GLY A 151 -19.45 -3.25 7.32
CA GLY A 151 -18.88 -2.27 8.25
C GLY A 151 -18.65 -0.90 7.63
N LEU A 152 -18.30 -0.82 6.35
CA LEU A 152 -18.15 0.46 5.64
C LEU A 152 -19.49 1.12 5.26
N GLY A 153 -20.59 0.39 5.41
CA GLY A 153 -21.93 0.77 4.95
C GLY A 153 -22.12 0.64 3.44
N ALA A 154 -21.21 -0.05 2.74
CA ALA A 154 -21.34 -0.32 1.31
C ALA A 154 -22.43 -1.36 1.03
N VAL A 155 -22.69 -2.25 1.99
CA VAL A 155 -23.64 -3.35 1.90
C VAL A 155 -24.55 -3.33 3.12
N ASP A 156 -25.85 -3.56 2.91
CA ASP A 156 -26.85 -3.59 3.99
C ASP A 156 -26.90 -4.94 4.72
N ASN A 157 -27.83 -5.06 5.69
CA ASN A 157 -28.03 -6.30 6.46
C ASN A 157 -28.52 -7.48 5.62
N SER A 158 -29.09 -7.24 4.44
CA SER A 158 -29.55 -8.27 3.52
C SER A 158 -28.44 -8.75 2.57
N GLY A 159 -27.28 -8.08 2.58
CA GLY A 159 -26.20 -8.35 1.67
C GLY A 159 -26.31 -7.59 0.34
N ALA A 160 -27.26 -6.66 0.21
CA ALA A 160 -27.45 -5.86 -0.99
C ALA A 160 -26.61 -4.58 -0.97
N LEU A 161 -26.19 -4.12 -2.16
CA LEU A 161 -25.40 -2.90 -2.31
C LEU A 161 -26.24 -1.67 -1.93
N THR A 162 -25.70 -0.81 -1.06
CA THR A 162 -26.42 0.39 -0.60
C THR A 162 -26.40 1.50 -1.65
N SER A 163 -27.44 2.34 -1.63
CA SER A 163 -27.55 3.54 -2.47
C SER A 163 -27.69 4.78 -1.59
N PRO A 164 -26.92 5.86 -1.83
CA PRO A 164 -25.93 6.01 -2.90
C PRO A 164 -24.53 5.48 -2.54
N LEU A 165 -24.25 5.22 -1.25
CA LEU A 165 -22.88 4.98 -0.76
C LEU A 165 -22.19 3.78 -1.43
N GLY A 166 -22.78 2.59 -1.40
CA GLY A 166 -22.21 1.37 -1.98
C GLY A 166 -22.00 1.49 -3.49
N LEU A 167 -22.97 2.06 -4.21
CA LEU A 167 -22.87 2.35 -5.64
C LEU A 167 -21.71 3.32 -5.95
N HIS A 168 -21.64 4.44 -5.24
CA HIS A 168 -20.56 5.41 -5.40
C HIS A 168 -19.20 4.79 -5.09
N MET A 169 -19.09 3.96 -4.05
CA MET A 169 -17.85 3.24 -3.71
C MET A 169 -17.41 2.30 -4.83
N ALA A 170 -18.35 1.64 -5.51
CA ALA A 170 -18.06 0.76 -6.64
C ALA A 170 -17.61 1.51 -7.91
N GLU A 171 -18.00 2.78 -8.07
CA GLU A 171 -17.53 3.59 -9.20
C GLU A 171 -16.08 4.04 -9.07
N PHE A 172 -15.54 4.10 -7.85
CA PHE A 172 -14.14 4.51 -7.65
C PHE A 172 -13.16 3.39 -8.01
N PRO A 173 -12.05 3.71 -8.71
CA PRO A 173 -10.96 2.77 -8.95
C PRO A 173 -10.03 2.65 -7.73
N LEU A 174 -10.61 2.54 -6.53
CA LEU A 174 -9.89 2.55 -5.26
C LEU A 174 -10.36 1.38 -4.36
N PRO A 175 -9.51 0.92 -3.42
CA PRO A 175 -9.93 -0.04 -2.40
C PRO A 175 -11.09 0.52 -1.56
N PRO A 176 -12.02 -0.31 -1.05
CA PRO A 176 -13.21 0.16 -0.34
C PRO A 176 -12.94 1.13 0.83
N LEU A 177 -11.90 0.88 1.63
CA LEU A 177 -11.49 1.81 2.72
C LEU A 177 -11.16 3.22 2.20
N HIS A 178 -10.47 3.29 1.06
CA HIS A 178 -10.06 4.54 0.45
C HIS A 178 -11.26 5.24 -0.20
N SER A 179 -12.13 4.48 -0.87
CA SER A 179 -13.38 5.01 -1.45
C SER A 179 -14.28 5.60 -0.37
N LYS A 180 -14.43 4.91 0.77
CA LYS A 180 -15.20 5.41 1.92
C LYS A 180 -14.60 6.69 2.49
N ALA A 181 -13.29 6.73 2.73
CA ALA A 181 -12.61 7.94 3.21
C ALA A 181 -12.80 9.13 2.26
N LEU A 182 -12.70 8.89 0.94
CA LEU A 182 -12.85 9.93 -0.06
C LEU A 182 -14.29 10.46 -0.14
N LEU A 183 -15.31 9.60 -0.05
CA LEU A 183 -16.71 10.02 -0.08
C LEU A 183 -17.11 10.85 1.14
N VAL A 184 -16.75 10.38 2.33
CA VAL A 184 -17.12 11.06 3.59
C VAL A 184 -16.33 12.36 3.79
N SER A 185 -15.24 12.57 3.04
CA SER A 185 -14.44 13.79 3.12
C SER A 185 -15.19 15.08 2.76
N GLY A 186 -16.26 14.99 1.97
CA GLY A 186 -17.14 16.13 1.68
C GLY A 186 -17.90 16.59 2.92
N GLU A 187 -18.35 15.67 3.78
CA GLU A 187 -19.07 15.96 5.02
C GLU A 187 -18.15 16.56 6.09
N PHE A 188 -16.90 16.07 6.18
CA PHE A 188 -15.89 16.60 7.10
C PHE A 188 -15.25 17.92 6.66
N GLY A 189 -15.51 18.35 5.42
CA GLY A 189 -14.95 19.57 4.88
C GLY A 189 -13.46 19.49 4.56
N CYS A 190 -12.94 18.32 4.16
CA CYS A 190 -11.49 18.08 3.93
C CYS A 190 -11.18 17.25 2.68
N SER A 191 -12.04 17.34 1.67
CA SER A 191 -11.94 16.55 0.44
C SER A 191 -10.68 16.83 -0.40
N GLU A 192 -10.18 18.06 -0.42
CA GLU A 192 -8.95 18.39 -1.15
C GLU A 192 -7.72 17.72 -0.53
N GLU A 193 -7.65 17.73 0.80
CA GLU A 193 -6.59 17.07 1.57
C GLU A 193 -6.70 15.56 1.43
N MET A 194 -7.91 14.99 1.56
CA MET A 194 -8.13 13.56 1.44
C MET A 194 -7.77 13.04 0.05
N ALA A 195 -8.19 13.72 -1.02
CA ALA A 195 -7.78 13.36 -2.38
C ALA A 195 -6.25 13.39 -2.54
N SER A 196 -5.57 14.36 -1.90
CA SER A 196 -4.11 14.46 -1.93
C SER A 196 -3.44 13.31 -1.17
N ILE A 197 -3.91 12.99 0.04
CA ILE A 197 -3.41 11.88 0.88
C ILE A 197 -3.60 10.55 0.15
N LEU A 198 -4.79 10.26 -0.36
CA LEU A 198 -5.05 9.01 -1.08
C LEU A 198 -4.22 8.91 -2.35
N SER A 199 -3.99 10.01 -3.07
CA SER A 199 -3.09 10.03 -4.23
C SER A 199 -1.64 9.72 -3.86
N LEU A 200 -1.18 10.20 -2.68
CA LEU A 200 0.15 9.90 -2.14
C LEU A 200 0.29 8.42 -1.76
N LEU A 201 -0.76 7.81 -1.22
CA LEU A 201 -0.77 6.37 -0.89
C LEU A 201 -0.69 5.47 -2.14
N GLN A 202 -1.12 5.96 -3.31
CA GLN A 202 -1.03 5.20 -4.57
C GLN A 202 0.37 5.18 -5.21
N VAL A 203 1.34 5.93 -4.68
CA VAL A 203 2.72 5.96 -5.21
C VAL A 203 3.70 5.25 -4.28
N GLN A 204 4.63 4.49 -4.85
CA GLN A 204 5.52 3.60 -4.08
C GLN A 204 6.52 4.30 -3.14
N SER A 205 6.99 5.51 -3.49
CA SER A 205 7.97 6.24 -2.69
C SER A 205 7.91 7.73 -2.99
N VAL A 206 7.40 8.49 -2.03
CA VAL A 206 7.38 9.97 -2.03
C VAL A 206 8.79 10.52 -1.86
N PHE A 207 9.54 9.98 -0.89
CA PHE A 207 10.90 10.40 -0.58
C PHE A 207 11.92 9.62 -1.41
N SER A 208 12.99 10.30 -1.84
CA SER A 208 14.15 9.65 -2.43
C SER A 208 15.08 9.15 -1.32
N ARG A 209 15.64 7.96 -1.51
CA ARG A 209 16.61 7.36 -0.58
C ARG A 209 18.00 7.47 -1.20
N PRO A 210 18.79 8.50 -0.87
CA PRO A 210 20.15 8.60 -1.39
C PRO A 210 21.01 7.44 -0.86
N GLY A 211 22.08 7.11 -1.59
CA GLY A 211 23.13 6.22 -1.08
C GLY A 211 23.68 6.76 0.25
N GLY A 212 24.04 5.86 1.17
CA GLY A 212 24.37 6.19 2.57
C GLY A 212 25.45 7.26 2.78
N GLY A 213 25.71 7.59 4.04
CA GLY A 213 26.67 8.63 4.42
C GLY A 213 26.04 10.02 4.51
N ALA A 214 26.77 11.06 4.11
CA ALA A 214 26.35 12.46 4.29
C ALA A 214 25.04 12.82 3.57
N ALA A 215 24.78 12.23 2.41
CA ALA A 215 23.55 12.48 1.65
C ALA A 215 22.30 11.95 2.37
N ALA A 216 22.39 10.79 3.04
CA ALA A 216 21.29 10.23 3.83
C ALA A 216 20.97 11.09 5.07
N ILE A 217 22.00 11.64 5.72
CA ILE A 217 21.82 12.57 6.84
C ILE A 217 21.14 13.84 6.36
N LYS A 218 21.59 14.43 5.24
CA LYS A 218 20.98 15.62 4.65
C LYS A 218 19.52 15.39 4.27
N ALA A 219 19.21 14.24 3.68
CA ALA A 219 17.82 13.87 3.35
C ALA A 219 16.93 13.80 4.60
N ARG A 220 17.44 13.24 5.71
CA ARG A 220 16.69 13.20 6.98
C ARG A 220 16.46 14.59 7.56
N VAL A 221 17.45 15.48 7.49
CA VAL A 221 17.31 16.87 7.95
C VAL A 221 16.29 17.64 7.11
N GLU A 222 16.29 17.46 5.78
CA GLU A 222 15.28 18.08 4.92
C GLU A 222 13.88 17.52 5.16
N ARG A 223 13.75 16.21 5.39
CA ARG A 223 12.47 15.57 5.71
C ARG A 223 11.86 16.12 7.00
N ARG A 224 12.67 16.30 8.06
CA ARG A 224 12.24 16.83 9.36
C ARG A 224 11.49 18.17 9.29
N LYS A 225 11.74 18.97 8.27
CA LYS A 225 11.05 20.26 8.07
C LYS A 225 9.55 20.11 7.77
N PHE A 226 9.13 18.93 7.33
CA PHE A 226 7.74 18.63 6.98
C PHE A 226 7.06 17.67 7.95
N GLU A 227 7.83 17.10 8.89
CA GLU A 227 7.35 16.12 9.86
C GLU A 227 6.40 16.79 10.84
N VAL A 228 5.28 16.10 11.10
CA VAL A 228 4.26 16.52 12.06
C VAL A 228 3.92 15.39 13.00
N GLU A 229 3.60 15.75 14.25
CA GLU A 229 3.34 14.79 15.33
C GLU A 229 2.02 14.03 15.11
N GLU A 230 1.10 14.59 14.32
CA GLU A 230 -0.16 13.95 13.94
C GLU A 230 0.01 12.70 13.06
N GLY A 231 1.18 12.50 12.45
CA GLY A 231 1.54 11.25 11.78
C GLY A 231 2.07 11.39 10.35
N ASP A 232 2.25 10.25 9.71
CA ASP A 232 2.85 10.11 8.38
C ASP A 232 1.94 10.67 7.28
N LEU A 233 0.62 10.48 7.38
CA LEU A 233 -0.31 10.94 6.34
C LEU A 233 -0.28 12.47 6.22
N LEU A 234 -0.32 13.19 7.34
CA LEU A 234 -0.25 14.65 7.37
C LEU A 234 1.15 15.14 6.99
N THR A 235 2.21 14.42 7.37
CA THR A 235 3.57 14.72 6.91
C THR A 235 3.67 14.64 5.38
N MET A 236 3.09 13.60 4.77
CA MET A 236 3.07 13.47 3.30
C MET A 236 2.23 14.57 2.64
N LEU A 237 1.10 14.94 3.26
CA LEU A 237 0.27 16.06 2.80
C LEU A 237 1.07 17.37 2.80
N ASN A 238 1.80 17.68 3.88
CA ASN A 238 2.64 18.89 3.99
C ASN A 238 3.70 18.96 2.89
N VAL A 239 4.36 17.84 2.59
CA VAL A 239 5.34 17.74 1.49
C VAL A 239 4.68 18.06 0.15
N TYR A 240 3.49 17.51 -0.11
CA TYR A 240 2.78 17.75 -1.37
C TYR A 240 2.26 19.18 -1.48
N THR A 241 1.73 19.75 -0.40
CA THR A 241 1.28 21.15 -0.36
C THR A 241 2.45 22.08 -0.65
N ALA A 242 3.60 21.90 0.02
CA ALA A 242 4.79 22.70 -0.23
C ALA A 242 5.33 22.55 -1.66
N TYR A 243 5.29 21.33 -2.22
CA TYR A 243 5.61 21.09 -3.63
C TYR A 243 4.68 21.88 -4.56
N LYS A 244 3.36 21.78 -4.35
CA LYS A 244 2.34 22.47 -5.16
C LYS A 244 2.56 23.99 -5.13
N SER A 245 2.74 24.58 -3.94
CA SER A 245 3.02 26.01 -3.78
C SER A 245 4.27 26.45 -4.55
N SER A 246 5.35 25.66 -4.48
CA SER A 246 6.60 25.98 -5.19
C SER A 246 6.47 25.95 -6.71
N VAL A 247 5.57 25.10 -7.23
CA VAL A 247 5.28 25.01 -8.66
C VAL A 247 4.42 26.18 -9.12
N GLU A 248 3.42 26.57 -8.32
CA GLU A 248 2.52 27.69 -8.62
C GLU A 248 3.23 29.04 -8.60
N GLN A 249 4.15 29.25 -7.67
CA GLN A 249 4.89 30.51 -7.52
C GLN A 249 5.98 30.73 -8.59
N GLN A 250 6.22 29.75 -9.49
CA GLN A 250 7.30 29.75 -10.49
C GLN A 250 8.72 30.03 -9.93
N ASP A 251 8.88 29.96 -8.61
CA ASP A 251 10.04 30.43 -7.86
C ASP A 251 11.29 29.56 -8.13
N SER A 252 11.09 28.30 -8.50
CA SER A 252 12.15 27.40 -8.94
C SER A 252 11.61 26.28 -9.83
N SER A 253 12.48 25.67 -10.66
CA SER A 253 12.11 24.47 -11.41
C SER A 253 11.62 23.39 -10.46
N SER A 254 10.43 22.80 -10.72
CA SER A 254 9.86 21.70 -9.92
C SER A 254 10.84 20.54 -9.67
N ARG A 255 11.76 20.29 -10.61
CA ARG A 255 12.84 19.32 -10.45
C ARG A 255 13.90 19.76 -9.44
N ALA A 256 14.26 21.04 -9.44
CA ALA A 256 15.24 21.60 -8.51
C ALA A 256 14.71 21.55 -7.07
N TRP A 257 13.43 21.89 -6.85
CA TRP A 257 12.78 21.77 -5.55
C TRP A 257 12.80 20.31 -5.04
N CYS A 258 12.37 19.37 -5.89
CA CYS A 258 12.38 17.94 -5.55
C CYS A 258 13.80 17.43 -5.23
N HIS A 259 14.82 17.86 -5.99
CA HIS A 259 16.20 17.50 -5.74
C HIS A 259 16.71 18.08 -4.40
N LYS A 260 16.38 19.33 -4.09
CA LYS A 260 16.75 20.00 -2.84
C LYS A 260 16.18 19.29 -1.61
N HIS A 261 14.91 18.89 -1.68
CA HIS A 261 14.18 18.28 -0.56
C HIS A 261 14.18 16.75 -0.54
N PHE A 262 14.95 16.11 -1.42
CA PHE A 262 14.99 14.64 -1.54
C PHE A 262 13.60 14.03 -1.77
N VAL A 263 12.81 14.66 -2.63
CA VAL A 263 11.48 14.21 -3.04
C VAL A 263 11.55 13.63 -4.46
N ASN A 264 10.79 12.58 -4.72
CA ASN A 264 10.74 11.97 -6.04
C ASN A 264 9.82 12.77 -6.99
N HIS A 265 10.43 13.53 -7.91
CA HIS A 265 9.71 14.35 -8.89
C HIS A 265 8.70 13.56 -9.75
N LYS A 266 9.06 12.33 -10.16
CA LYS A 266 8.16 11.49 -10.96
C LYS A 266 6.95 11.03 -10.14
N ALA A 267 7.16 10.71 -8.87
CA ALA A 267 6.07 10.36 -7.96
C ALA A 267 5.15 11.57 -7.78
N MET A 268 5.69 12.76 -7.51
CA MET A 268 4.88 13.98 -7.33
C MET A 268 4.04 14.34 -8.56
N LYS A 269 4.61 14.22 -9.77
CA LYS A 269 3.84 14.43 -11.00
C LYS A 269 2.66 13.44 -11.11
N ARG A 270 2.91 12.16 -10.82
CA ARG A 270 1.86 11.13 -10.81
C ARG A 270 0.81 11.39 -9.73
N VAL A 271 1.21 11.87 -8.55
CA VAL A 271 0.28 12.27 -7.47
C VAL A 271 -0.64 13.38 -7.96
N SER A 272 -0.11 14.42 -8.62
CA SER A 272 -0.94 15.49 -9.18
C SER A 272 -1.92 14.98 -10.24
N GLU A 273 -1.52 14.05 -11.10
CA GLU A 273 -2.39 13.42 -12.10
C GLU A 273 -3.53 12.61 -11.45
N ILE A 274 -3.21 11.77 -10.47
CA ILE A 274 -4.19 10.95 -9.72
C ILE A 274 -5.15 11.86 -8.93
N ARG A 275 -4.62 12.90 -8.27
CA ARG A 275 -5.43 13.87 -7.51
C ARG A 275 -6.46 14.55 -8.41
N THR A 276 -6.07 15.00 -9.58
CA THR A 276 -7.00 15.61 -10.56
C THR A 276 -8.04 14.60 -11.06
N GLN A 277 -7.72 13.31 -11.13
CA GLN A 277 -8.73 12.29 -11.43
C GLN A 277 -9.70 12.09 -10.25
N MET A 278 -9.21 12.03 -9.01
CA MET A 278 -10.04 11.89 -7.82
C MET A 278 -11.01 13.07 -7.64
N LEU A 279 -10.55 14.31 -7.82
CA LEU A 279 -11.42 15.49 -7.70
C LEU A 279 -12.53 15.50 -8.77
N ARG A 280 -12.20 15.15 -10.02
CA ARG A 280 -13.22 15.03 -11.08
C ARG A 280 -14.27 13.96 -10.78
N LEU A 281 -13.87 12.87 -10.11
CA LEU A 281 -14.82 11.85 -9.66
C LEU A 281 -15.71 12.36 -8.53
N LEU A 282 -15.15 13.11 -7.57
CA LEU A 282 -15.95 13.77 -6.52
C LEU A 282 -16.98 14.73 -7.10
N GLU A 283 -16.58 15.58 -8.05
CA GLU A 283 -17.49 16.51 -8.75
C GLU A 283 -18.61 15.76 -9.48
N ARG A 284 -18.28 14.66 -10.18
CA ARG A 284 -19.27 13.82 -10.88
C ARG A 284 -20.29 13.20 -9.94
N LEU A 285 -19.85 12.81 -8.74
CA LEU A 285 -20.67 12.18 -7.71
C LEU A 285 -21.31 13.19 -6.74
N GLU A 286 -21.26 14.48 -7.09
CA GLU A 286 -21.83 15.59 -6.31
C GLU A 286 -21.31 15.68 -4.86
N VAL A 287 -20.09 15.21 -4.62
CA VAL A 287 -19.43 15.35 -3.32
C VAL A 287 -18.73 16.71 -3.25
N PRO A 288 -18.98 17.54 -2.22
CA PRO A 288 -18.39 18.87 -2.10
C PRO A 288 -16.86 18.84 -2.11
N VAL A 289 -16.25 19.61 -3.02
CA VAL A 289 -14.79 19.81 -3.06
C VAL A 289 -14.43 21.05 -2.23
N VAL A 290 -14.08 20.79 -0.98
CA VAL A 290 -13.74 21.78 0.06
C VAL A 290 -12.44 21.40 0.77
N SER A 291 -11.73 22.43 1.25
CA SER A 291 -10.48 22.31 2.00
C SER A 291 -10.72 22.48 3.51
N ALA A 292 -9.93 21.75 4.30
CA ALA A 292 -9.93 21.84 5.75
C ALA A 292 -9.34 23.16 6.28
N ASN A 293 -8.76 24.01 5.42
CA ASN A 293 -8.11 25.28 5.77
C ASN A 293 -7.02 25.11 6.86
N GLY A 294 -6.29 23.99 6.82
CA GLY A 294 -5.22 23.69 7.78
C GLY A 294 -5.67 23.01 9.08
N ASP A 295 -6.96 22.72 9.25
CA ASP A 295 -7.45 21.98 10.42
C ASP A 295 -7.10 20.47 10.32
N SER A 296 -6.05 20.07 11.04
CA SER A 296 -5.58 18.69 11.09
C SER A 296 -6.61 17.73 11.71
N THR A 297 -7.53 18.23 12.55
CA THR A 297 -8.51 17.40 13.24
C THR A 297 -9.59 16.90 12.29
N LYS A 298 -10.08 17.76 11.37
CA LYS A 298 -11.04 17.36 10.32
C LYS A 298 -10.48 16.25 9.44
N VAL A 299 -9.24 16.42 8.99
CA VAL A 299 -8.55 15.42 8.15
C VAL A 299 -8.42 14.09 8.90
N ARG A 300 -7.97 14.11 10.15
CA ARG A 300 -7.80 12.88 10.96
C ARG A 300 -9.11 12.18 11.27
N ARG A 301 -10.17 12.92 11.58
CA ARG A 301 -11.52 12.35 11.77
C ARG A 301 -12.04 11.73 10.47
N CYS A 302 -11.82 12.37 9.33
CA CYS A 302 -12.17 11.79 8.04
C CYS A 302 -11.37 10.51 7.71
N VAL A 303 -10.06 10.49 8.00
CA VAL A 303 -9.26 9.25 7.88
C VAL A 303 -9.84 8.17 8.78
N THR A 304 -10.22 8.52 10.01
CA THR A 304 -10.85 7.60 10.96
C THR A 304 -12.14 7.02 10.43
N ALA A 305 -13.04 7.82 9.85
CA ALA A 305 -14.29 7.33 9.28
C ALA A 305 -14.12 6.32 8.13
N GLY A 306 -13.00 6.37 7.40
CA GLY A 306 -12.70 5.41 6.32
C GLY A 306 -11.84 4.23 6.74
N PHE A 307 -10.89 4.44 7.65
CA PHE A 307 -9.86 3.47 8.07
C PHE A 307 -10.10 2.91 9.47
N PHE A 308 -11.27 3.13 10.08
CA PHE A 308 -11.61 2.64 11.42
C PHE A 308 -11.31 1.15 11.66
N PRO A 309 -11.37 0.20 10.68
CA PRO A 309 -11.00 -1.20 10.95
C PRO A 309 -9.51 -1.39 11.26
N ASN A 310 -8.66 -0.46 10.82
CA ASN A 310 -7.21 -0.53 10.92
C ASN A 310 -6.69 0.33 12.08
N ALA A 311 -7.22 0.09 13.27
CA ALA A 311 -6.85 0.79 14.49
C ALA A 311 -6.00 -0.08 15.42
N ALA A 312 -5.01 0.57 16.05
CA ALA A 312 -4.11 -0.05 17.02
C ALA A 312 -3.91 0.88 18.22
N TYR A 313 -3.70 0.27 19.39
CA TYR A 313 -3.44 0.97 20.65
C TYR A 313 -2.10 0.53 21.25
N LEU A 314 -1.45 1.42 21.98
CA LEU A 314 -0.20 1.13 22.68
C LEU A 314 -0.51 0.37 23.98
N HIS A 315 -0.16 -0.90 24.03
CA HIS A 315 -0.37 -1.74 25.21
C HIS A 315 0.65 -1.40 26.30
N HIS A 316 0.30 -1.64 27.57
CA HIS A 316 1.17 -1.35 28.72
C HIS A 316 2.52 -2.11 28.68
N SER A 317 2.62 -3.17 27.86
CA SER A 317 3.87 -3.89 27.61
C SER A 317 4.83 -3.15 26.67
N GLY A 318 4.45 -1.99 26.13
CA GLY A 318 5.28 -1.18 25.23
C GLY A 318 5.24 -1.62 23.76
N VAL A 319 4.24 -2.40 23.36
CA VAL A 319 4.01 -2.81 21.96
C VAL A 319 2.62 -2.36 21.52
N TYR A 320 2.43 -2.11 20.23
CA TYR A 320 1.09 -1.83 19.72
C TYR A 320 0.33 -3.14 19.54
N ARG A 321 -0.99 -3.09 19.71
CA ARG A 321 -1.89 -4.19 19.40
C ARG A 321 -3.07 -3.73 18.58
N THR A 322 -3.50 -4.57 17.64
CA THR A 322 -4.74 -4.31 16.90
C THR A 322 -5.95 -4.40 17.83
N LEU A 323 -6.93 -3.52 17.63
CA LEU A 323 -8.21 -3.65 18.34
C LEU A 323 -8.97 -4.92 17.92
N ARG A 324 -8.88 -5.28 16.64
CA ARG A 324 -9.41 -6.53 16.12
C ARG A 324 -8.32 -7.61 16.18
N GLY A 325 -8.58 -8.69 16.91
CA GLY A 325 -7.74 -9.90 16.90
C GLY A 325 -6.49 -9.87 17.79
N ASP A 326 -6.25 -8.78 18.55
CA ASP A 326 -5.18 -8.67 19.55
C ASP A 326 -3.78 -9.04 19.02
N VAL A 327 -3.46 -8.60 17.80
CA VAL A 327 -2.20 -8.93 17.12
C VAL A 327 -1.15 -7.88 17.45
N GLU A 328 0.05 -8.33 17.84
CA GLU A 328 1.19 -7.47 18.12
C GLU A 328 1.72 -6.80 16.84
N LEU A 329 1.93 -5.48 16.94
CA LEU A 329 2.39 -4.59 15.89
C LEU A 329 3.49 -3.65 16.41
N HIS A 330 4.34 -3.20 15.49
CA HIS A 330 5.38 -2.19 15.77
C HIS A 330 5.32 -1.05 14.77
N VAL A 331 5.71 0.14 15.19
CA VAL A 331 5.88 1.28 14.28
C VAL A 331 7.06 1.02 13.35
N HIS A 332 6.86 1.14 12.03
CA HIS A 332 7.95 0.95 11.08
C HIS A 332 9.03 2.04 11.23
N PRO A 333 10.33 1.74 11.15
CA PRO A 333 11.42 2.71 11.35
C PRO A 333 11.45 3.93 10.41
N THR A 334 10.67 3.89 9.33
CA THR A 334 10.55 5.02 8.40
C THR A 334 9.45 6.01 8.78
N SER A 335 8.57 5.64 9.72
CA SER A 335 7.51 6.51 10.22
C SER A 335 8.09 7.65 11.05
N VAL A 336 7.44 8.80 11.02
CA VAL A 336 7.77 9.94 11.89
C VAL A 336 7.57 9.58 13.37
N LEU A 337 6.54 8.77 13.64
CA LEU A 337 6.20 8.31 15.00
C LEU A 337 7.21 7.31 15.57
N TYR A 338 8.16 6.81 14.77
CA TYR A 338 9.22 5.93 15.30
C TYR A 338 10.20 6.69 16.19
N THR A 339 10.42 7.98 15.92
CA THR A 339 11.41 8.80 16.63
C THR A 339 10.81 9.72 17.68
N LEU A 340 9.49 9.87 17.67
CA LEU A 340 8.75 10.69 18.63
C LEU A 340 8.24 9.80 19.78
N GLU A 341 7.71 10.45 20.81
CA GLU A 341 6.94 9.75 21.83
C GLU A 341 5.75 9.04 21.18
N GLN A 342 5.60 7.75 21.49
CA GLN A 342 4.63 6.91 20.83
C GLN A 342 3.22 7.21 21.36
N PRO A 343 2.28 7.65 20.50
CA PRO A 343 0.95 8.02 20.93
C PRO A 343 0.11 6.80 21.29
N GLN A 344 -0.82 6.97 22.22
CA GLN A 344 -1.63 5.86 22.75
C GLN A 344 -2.48 5.16 21.67
N TRP A 345 -3.00 5.89 20.67
CA TRP A 345 -3.90 5.34 19.64
C TRP A 345 -3.51 5.81 18.24
N VAL A 346 -3.47 4.87 17.29
CA VAL A 346 -3.09 5.14 15.90
C VAL A 346 -3.95 4.36 14.92
N LEU A 347 -4.11 4.92 13.73
CA LEU A 347 -4.55 4.21 12.52
C LEU A 347 -3.36 3.89 11.64
N PHE A 348 -3.45 2.79 10.89
CA PHE A 348 -2.45 2.38 9.90
C PHE A 348 -3.10 2.09 8.54
N CYS A 349 -2.35 2.26 7.45
CA CYS A 349 -2.85 1.93 6.11
C CYS A 349 -2.29 0.61 5.55
N GLU A 350 -1.05 0.24 5.91
CA GLU A 350 -0.40 -0.99 5.42
C GLU A 350 0.28 -1.73 6.58
N ILE A 351 0.27 -3.07 6.51
CA ILE A 351 1.06 -3.95 7.39
C ILE A 351 2.16 -4.63 6.57
N LEU A 352 3.39 -4.59 7.10
CA LEU A 352 4.55 -5.26 6.53
C LEU A 352 5.05 -6.35 7.50
N GLN A 353 5.02 -7.61 7.05
CA GLN A 353 5.56 -8.73 7.80
C GLN A 353 7.02 -8.98 7.40
N THR A 354 7.97 -8.77 8.32
CA THR A 354 9.37 -9.18 8.15
C THR A 354 9.81 -10.06 9.32
N ASP A 355 10.85 -9.67 10.03
CA ASP A 355 11.24 -10.17 11.36
C ASP A 355 10.16 -9.88 12.42
N ARG A 356 9.49 -8.75 12.30
CA ARG A 356 8.34 -8.34 13.10
C ARG A 356 7.24 -7.81 12.19
N THR A 357 6.05 -7.66 12.76
CA THR A 357 4.90 -7.07 12.06
C THR A 357 4.94 -5.56 12.23
N TYR A 358 5.20 -4.82 11.14
CA TYR A 358 5.32 -3.37 11.17
C TYR A 358 4.12 -2.67 10.54
N MET A 359 3.60 -1.64 11.20
CA MET A 359 2.61 -0.72 10.66
C MET A 359 3.26 0.40 9.87
N ARG A 360 2.64 0.80 8.76
CA ARG A 360 3.07 1.90 7.91
C ARG A 360 1.94 2.88 7.63
N GLU A 361 2.37 4.10 7.28
CA GLU A 361 1.50 5.25 6.99
C GLU A 361 0.54 5.54 8.16
N LEU A 362 1.12 5.89 9.31
CA LEU A 362 0.39 6.06 10.56
C LEU A 362 -0.30 7.42 10.68
N THR A 363 -1.40 7.48 11.41
CA THR A 363 -2.05 8.72 11.85
C THR A 363 -2.51 8.60 13.30
N VAL A 364 -2.25 9.63 14.10
CA VAL A 364 -2.64 9.67 15.51
C VAL A 364 -4.12 9.99 15.63
N ILE A 365 -4.84 9.22 16.43
CA ILE A 365 -6.29 9.41 16.63
C ILE A 365 -6.65 9.46 18.11
N GLN A 366 -7.86 9.96 18.39
CA GLN A 366 -8.49 9.86 19.70
C GLN A 366 -9.44 8.66 19.72
N PRO A 367 -9.48 7.87 20.79
CA PRO A 367 -10.33 6.67 20.87
C PRO A 367 -11.82 7.00 20.73
N GLU A 368 -12.26 8.18 21.19
CA GLU A 368 -13.65 8.61 21.12
C GLU A 368 -14.16 8.72 19.68
N TRP A 369 -13.27 9.00 18.71
CA TRP A 369 -13.64 9.09 17.30
C TRP A 369 -14.01 7.73 16.73
N LEU A 370 -13.46 6.63 17.23
CA LEU A 370 -13.82 5.29 16.75
C LEU A 370 -15.26 4.94 17.15
N GLU A 371 -15.64 5.29 18.38
CA GLU A 371 -17.01 5.11 18.89
C GLU A 371 -18.01 6.03 18.18
N GLU A 372 -17.64 7.28 17.94
CA GLU A 372 -18.51 8.26 17.30
C GLU A 372 -18.74 7.95 15.81
N LEU A 373 -17.67 7.58 15.09
CA LEU A 373 -17.68 7.45 13.63
C LEU A 373 -18.00 6.03 13.15
N ALA A 374 -17.82 5.02 14.01
CA ALA A 374 -18.16 3.64 13.71
C ALA A 374 -18.81 2.93 14.93
N PRO A 375 -19.95 3.43 15.45
CA PRO A 375 -20.63 2.86 16.62
C PRO A 375 -21.18 1.45 16.40
N HIS A 376 -21.42 1.08 15.13
CA HIS A 376 -21.82 -0.27 14.73
C HIS A 376 -20.66 -1.27 14.78
N PHE A 377 -19.41 -0.79 14.77
CA PHE A 377 -18.21 -1.62 14.79
C PHE A 377 -17.50 -1.61 16.14
N TYR A 378 -17.47 -0.46 16.81
CA TYR A 378 -16.84 -0.28 18.12
C TYR A 378 -17.90 -0.01 19.19
N GLN A 379 -17.91 -0.83 20.24
CA GLN A 379 -18.73 -0.64 21.43
C GLN A 379 -17.83 -0.79 22.66
N LYS A 380 -17.97 0.14 23.63
CA LYS A 380 -17.29 0.03 24.92
C LYS A 380 -17.88 -1.14 25.70
N SER A 381 -17.08 -2.18 25.94
CA SER A 381 -17.36 -3.13 27.01
C SER A 381 -17.00 -2.48 28.34
N PHE A 382 -18.01 -2.12 29.13
CA PHE A 382 -17.79 -1.81 30.54
C PHE A 382 -17.62 -3.15 31.26
N GLU A 383 -16.38 -3.52 31.57
CA GLU A 383 -16.06 -4.55 32.56
C GLU A 383 -15.86 -3.93 33.95
#